data_AF-A0A495X099-F1
#
_entry.id   AF-A0A495X099-F1
#
_cell.length_a   1.000
_cell.length_b   1.000
_cell.length_c   1.000
_cell.angle_alpha   90.00
_cell.angle_beta   90.00
_cell.angle_gamma   90.00
#
_symmetry.space_group_name_H-M   'P 1'
#
loop_
_entity.id
_entity.type
_entity.pdbx_description
1 polymer ?
#
loop_
_entity_poly.entity_id
_entity_poly.type
_entity_poly.pdbx_seq_one_letter_code
_entity_poly.pdbx_strand_id
1 'polypeptide(L)' 'MNEWLTVDLVAQRVNRHKVTVRRALESGEMHGHQTGRGGRWSVAAAAIDAWVQGIDGVDACGCAKARGVP' A
#
# COMPACT_ATOMS: atom_id res chain seq x y z
N MET A 1 -12.23 -0.92 10.72
CA MET A 1 -12.79 -0.84 9.35
C MET A 1 -11.58 -0.82 8.41
N ASN A 2 -11.39 -1.83 7.55
CA ASN A 2 -10.20 -1.87 6.68
C ASN A 2 -10.41 -0.95 5.47
N GLU A 3 -9.92 0.27 5.60
CA GLU A 3 -9.95 1.28 4.54
C GLU A 3 -8.89 0.98 3.48
N TRP A 4 -9.32 0.91 2.21
CA TRP A 4 -8.46 0.73 1.05
C TRP A 4 -8.40 2.02 0.25
N LEU A 5 -7.19 2.50 0.03
CA LEU A 5 -6.89 3.81 -0.54
C LEU A 5 -6.20 3.69 -1.89
N THR A 6 -6.51 4.60 -2.79
CA THR A 6 -5.78 4.77 -4.06
C THR A 6 -4.49 5.54 -3.84
N VAL A 7 -3.55 5.44 -4.78
CA VAL A 7 -2.27 6.18 -4.73
C VAL A 7 -2.47 7.68 -4.47
N ASP A 8 -3.44 8.32 -5.13
CA ASP A 8 -3.70 9.74 -4.94
C ASP A 8 -4.20 10.07 -3.54
N LEU A 9 -5.00 9.20 -2.91
CA LEU A 9 -5.45 9.38 -1.54
C LEU A 9 -4.32 9.09 -0.55
N VAL A 10 -3.50 8.07 -0.79
CA VAL A 10 -2.31 7.79 0.01
C VAL A 10 -1.36 8.99 -0.02
N ALA A 11 -1.09 9.52 -1.21
CA ALA A 11 -0.23 10.69 -1.43
C ALA A 11 -0.69 11.91 -0.61
N GLN A 12 -1.99 12.19 -0.62
CA GLN A 12 -2.58 13.23 0.21
C GLN A 12 -2.42 12.94 1.70
N ARG A 13 -2.71 11.70 2.13
CA ARG A 13 -2.65 11.29 3.54
C ARG A 13 -1.25 11.41 4.14
N VAL A 14 -0.22 11.03 3.41
CA VAL A 14 1.18 11.05 3.88
C VAL A 14 1.92 12.33 3.49
N ASN A 15 1.24 13.26 2.83
CA ASN A 15 1.82 14.49 2.28
C ASN A 15 3.08 14.22 1.43
N ARG A 16 3.01 13.25 0.51
CA ARG A 16 4.09 12.92 -0.45
C ARG A 16 3.57 12.93 -1.88
N HIS A 17 4.48 13.13 -2.84
CA HIS A 17 4.11 13.07 -4.25
C HIS A 17 3.67 11.65 -4.66
N LYS A 18 2.61 11.56 -5.48
CA LYS A 18 2.04 10.27 -5.94
C LYS A 18 3.06 9.36 -6.64
N VAL A 19 4.08 9.93 -7.29
CA VAL A 19 5.16 9.15 -7.91
C VAL A 19 6.01 8.45 -6.87
N THR A 20 6.28 9.08 -5.72
CA THR A 20 7.01 8.46 -4.60
C THR A 20 6.23 7.28 -4.05
N VAL A 21 4.93 7.46 -3.82
CA VAL A 21 4.02 6.39 -3.37
C VAL A 21 4.03 5.23 -4.37
N ARG A 22 3.91 5.52 -5.67
CA ARG A 22 3.97 4.49 -6.71
C ARG A 22 5.32 3.76 -6.73
N ARG A 23 6.44 4.47 -6.59
CA ARG A 23 7.77 3.85 -6.53
C ARG A 23 7.94 2.96 -5.30
N ALA A 24 7.40 3.35 -4.15
CA ALA A 24 7.41 2.53 -2.95
C ALA A 24 6.62 1.22 -3.15
N LEU A 25 5.49 1.29 -3.86
CA LEU A 25 4.69 0.10 -4.24
C LEU A 25 5.42 -0.79 -5.26
N GLU A 26 6.03 -0.19 -6.28
CA GLU A 26 6.75 -0.92 -7.34
C GLU A 26 8.03 -1.58 -6.83
N SER A 27 8.72 -0.96 -5.87
CA SER A 27 9.94 -1.49 -5.25
C SER A 27 9.67 -2.51 -4.13
N GLY A 28 8.44 -2.56 -3.61
CA GLY A 28 8.07 -3.39 -2.46
C GLY A 28 8.37 -2.76 -1.10
N GLU A 29 8.87 -1.52 -1.04
CA GLU A 29 9.06 -0.76 0.21
C GLU A 29 7.73 -0.52 0.93
N MET A 30 6.63 -0.40 0.17
CA MET A 30 5.28 -0.33 0.70
C MET A 30 4.43 -1.44 0.09
N HIS A 31 3.70 -2.16 0.94
CA HIS A 31 2.85 -3.24 0.47
C HIS A 31 1.51 -2.71 -0.06
N GLY A 32 1.10 -3.18 -1.24
CA GLY A 32 -0.19 -2.85 -1.85
C GLY A 32 -0.59 -3.84 -2.92
N HIS A 33 -1.76 -3.62 -3.53
CA HIS A 33 -2.31 -4.48 -4.57
C HIS A 33 -2.66 -3.71 -5.83
N GLN A 34 -2.32 -4.29 -6.98
CA GLN A 34 -2.81 -3.84 -8.27
C GLN A 34 -3.67 -4.93 -8.90
N THR A 35 -4.73 -4.53 -9.60
CA THR A 35 -5.65 -5.47 -10.29
C THR A 35 -5.01 -6.18 -11.49
N GLY A 36 -3.90 -5.64 -12.02
CA GLY A 36 -3.18 -6.19 -13.15
C GLY A 36 -1.99 -5.31 -13.52
N ARG A 37 -1.19 -5.70 -14.52
CA ARG A 37 -0.04 -4.91 -14.99
C ARG A 37 -0.51 -3.52 -15.45
N GLY A 38 0.01 -2.47 -14.82
CA GLY A 38 -0.41 -1.09 -15.09
C GLY A 38 -1.80 -0.72 -14.57
N GLY A 39 -2.43 -1.62 -13.80
CA GLY A 39 -3.71 -1.39 -13.14
C GLY A 39 -3.61 -0.39 -11.98
N ARG A 40 -4.77 -0.09 -11.40
CA ARG A 40 -4.84 0.81 -10.24
C ARG A 40 -4.32 0.10 -8.99
N TRP A 41 -3.47 0.80 -8.24
CA TRP A 41 -3.04 0.36 -6.92
C TRP A 41 -4.08 0.69 -5.85
N SER A 42 -4.27 -0.25 -4.95
CA SER A 42 -5.08 -0.18 -3.74
C SER A 42 -4.20 -0.55 -2.55
N VAL A 43 -4.19 0.29 -1.52
CA VAL A 43 -3.32 0.17 -0.36
C VAL A 43 -4.16 0.22 0.90
N ALA A 44 -3.99 -0.75 1.79
CA ALA A 44 -4.69 -0.73 3.08
C ALA A 44 -4.12 0.40 3.96
N ALA A 45 -4.97 1.13 4.68
CA ALA A 45 -4.53 2.21 5.57
C ALA A 45 -3.44 1.76 6.56
N ALA A 46 -3.56 0.56 7.13
CA ALA A 46 -2.57 -0.01 8.04
C ALA A 46 -1.19 -0.26 7.38
N ALA A 47 -1.15 -0.62 6.09
CA ALA A 47 0.11 -0.75 5.36
C ALA A 47 0.77 0.61 5.10
N ILE A 48 -0.01 1.68 4.95
CA ILE A 48 0.50 3.04 4.84
C ILE A 48 1.14 3.47 6.16
N ASP A 49 0.44 3.24 7.28
CA ASP A 49 0.94 3.58 8.61
C ASP A 49 2.24 2.82 8.92
N ALA A 50 2.32 1.54 8.56
CA ALA A 50 3.54 0.74 8.66
C ALA A 50 4.70 1.32 7.84
N TRP A 51 4.45 1.67 6.58
CA TRP A 51 5.46 2.28 5.72
C TRP A 51 5.96 3.63 6.27
N VAL A 52 5.06 4.48 6.79
CA VAL A 52 5.44 5.76 7.41
C VAL A 52 6.32 5.56 8.64
N GLN A 53 6.08 4.50 9.40
CA GLN A 53 6.88 4.11 10.57
C GLN A 53 8.19 3.39 10.21
N GLY A 54 8.41 3.06 8.94
CA GLY A 54 9.60 2.33 8.48
C GLY A 54 9.60 0.85 8.87
N ILE A 55 8.43 0.27 9.14
CA ILE A 55 8.24 -1.16 9.45
C ILE A 55 7.63 -1.88 8.24
N ASP A 56 7.85 -3.20 8.17
CA ASP A 56 7.28 -4.03 7.10
C ASP A 56 5.74 -4.01 7.16
N GLY A 57 5.13 -3.61 6.04
CA GLY A 57 3.69 -3.49 5.90
C GLY A 57 2.98 -4.76 5.44
N VAL A 58 3.68 -5.88 5.21
CA VAL A 58 3.06 -7.14 4.74
C VAL A 58 1.98 -7.61 5.71
N ASP A 59 2.32 -7.80 6.99
CA ASP A 59 1.36 -8.26 8.01
C ASP A 59 0.26 -7.23 8.27
N ALA A 60 0.63 -5.94 8.23
CA ALA A 60 -0.30 -4.83 8.45
C ALA A 60 -1.30 -4.65 7.29
N CYS A 61 -0.95 -5.06 6.07
CA CYS A 61 -1.82 -4.91 4.91
C CYS A 61 -3.11 -5.74 5.03
N GLY A 62 -3.02 -6.92 5.64
CA GLY A 62 -4.16 -7.83 5.78
C GLY A 62 -4.72 -8.31 4.43
N CYS A 63 -3.92 -8.26 3.34
CA CYS A 63 -4.29 -8.83 2.05
C CYS A 63 -4.33 -10.36 2.14
N ALA A 64 -5.09 -11.03 1.25
CA ALA A 64 -5.23 -12.49 1.26
C ALA A 64 -3.86 -13.20 1.20
N LYS A 65 -2.93 -12.63 0.42
CA LYS A 65 -1.56 -13.11 0.28
C LYS A 65 -0.75 -12.98 1.59
N ALA A 66 -0.94 -11.91 2.35
CA ALA A 66 -0.32 -11.73 3.67
C ALA A 66 -0.96 -12.60 4.75
N ARG A 67 -2.25 -12.96 4.61
CA ARG A 67 -2.97 -13.84 5.53
C ARG A 67 -2.71 -15.33 5.32
N GLY A 68 -1.88 -15.71 4.34
CA GLY A 68 -1.60 -17.10 4.03
C GLY A 68 -2.81 -17.89 3.52
N VAL A 69 -3.83 -17.20 2.99
CA VAL A 69 -5.00 -17.85 2.39
C VAL A 69 -4.69 -18.11 0.91
N PRO A 70 -4.77 -19.36 0.43
CA PRO A 70 -4.44 -19.72 -0.96
C PRO A 70 -5.34 -19.03 -1.99
#